data_AF-A0A1S3QRC2-F1
#
_entry.id   AF-A0A1S3QRC2-F1
#
_cell.length_a   1.000
_cell.length_b   1.000
_cell.length_c   1.000
_cell.angle_alpha   90.00
_cell.angle_beta   90.00
_cell.angle_gamma   90.00
#
_symmetry.space_group_name_H-M   'P 1'
#
loop_
_entity.id
_entity.type
_entity.pdbx_description
1 polymer ?
#
loop_
_entity_poly.entity_id
_entity_poly.type
_entity_poly.pdbx_seq_one_letter_code
_entity_poly.pdbx_strand_id
1 'polypeptide(L)'
;MLRKSTNLLLTRTLSGCLQNLIKKPHIGLTELVQIIINTTHLEQACKYLEDFITNITNVSPETVHTTRLYGLSTFKDARHAAEGEIYTKLNQKIDEFIQLADYDWGMPESDGQASGYLMDLINFLRSTFQVFTHLPVS
;
A
#
# COMPACT_ATOMS: atom_id res chain seq x y z
N MET A 1 26.00 -11.80 -14.94
CA MET A 1 24.78 -11.65 -15.78
C MET A 1 23.49 -11.88 -15.01
N LEU A 2 23.35 -12.98 -14.25
CA LEU A 2 22.13 -13.31 -13.51
C LEU A 2 21.59 -12.16 -12.63
N ARG A 3 22.44 -11.60 -11.76
CA ARG A 3 22.05 -10.49 -10.87
C ARG A 3 21.51 -9.26 -11.62
N LYS A 4 22.11 -8.94 -12.77
CA LYS A 4 21.65 -7.83 -13.63
C LYS A 4 20.27 -8.11 -14.22
N SER A 5 20.03 -9.33 -14.69
CA SER A 5 18.73 -9.75 -15.21
C SER A 5 17.67 -9.77 -14.11
N THR A 6 17.99 -10.26 -12.91
CA THR A 6 17.10 -10.20 -11.74
C THR A 6 16.72 -8.77 -11.41
N ASN A 7 17.71 -7.86 -11.35
CA ASN A 7 17.45 -6.44 -11.12
C ASN A 7 16.57 -5.82 -12.20
N LEU A 8 16.75 -6.17 -13.47
CA LEU A 8 15.90 -5.70 -14.55
C LEU A 8 14.45 -6.15 -14.38
N LEU A 9 14.22 -7.42 -14.05
CA LEU A 9 12.88 -7.96 -13.81
C LEU A 9 12.20 -7.30 -12.61
N LEU A 10 12.93 -7.10 -11.51
CA LEU A 10 12.39 -6.44 -10.31
C LEU A 10 12.04 -4.97 -10.62
N THR A 11 13.00 -4.21 -11.16
CA THR A 11 12.85 -2.75 -11.32
C THR A 11 11.96 -2.34 -12.49
N ARG A 12 11.85 -3.14 -13.56
CA ARG A 12 11.00 -2.80 -14.71
C ARG A 12 9.70 -3.58 -14.71
N THR A 13 9.78 -4.90 -14.73
CA THR A 13 8.60 -5.74 -14.93
C THR A 13 7.72 -5.73 -13.69
N LEU A 14 8.27 -6.08 -12.53
CA LEU A 14 7.50 -6.15 -11.29
C LEU A 14 7.03 -4.76 -10.85
N SER A 15 7.89 -3.74 -10.94
CA SER A 15 7.50 -2.34 -10.71
C SER A 15 6.29 -1.94 -11.55
N GLY A 16 6.33 -2.20 -12.87
CA GLY A 16 5.21 -1.90 -13.77
C GLY A 16 3.94 -2.68 -13.42
N CYS A 17 4.06 -3.97 -13.08
CA CYS A 17 2.92 -4.79 -12.64
C CYS A 17 2.28 -4.24 -11.37
N LEU A 18 3.07 -3.85 -10.36
CA LEU A 18 2.59 -3.29 -9.11
C LEU A 18 1.90 -1.94 -9.33
N GLN A 19 2.50 -1.05 -10.13
CA GLN A 19 1.91 0.24 -10.46
C GLN A 19 0.56 0.08 -11.20
N ASN A 20 0.48 -0.85 -12.14
CA ASN A 20 -0.76 -1.13 -12.85
C ASN A 20 -1.82 -1.77 -11.94
N LEU A 21 -1.40 -2.60 -10.99
CA LEU A 21 -2.30 -3.20 -10.01
C LEU A 21 -2.88 -2.14 -9.06
N ILE A 22 -2.03 -1.27 -8.51
CA ILE A 22 -2.43 -0.20 -7.58
C ILE A 22 -3.40 0.79 -8.25
N LYS A 23 -3.20 1.10 -9.53
CA LYS A 23 -4.05 2.04 -10.27
C LYS A 23 -5.33 1.42 -10.85
N LYS A 24 -5.66 0.16 -10.53
CA LYS A 24 -6.91 -0.44 -11.02
C LYS A 24 -8.12 0.31 -10.44
N PRO A 25 -9.10 0.69 -11.26
CA PRO A 25 -10.21 1.55 -10.83
C PRO A 25 -11.02 0.97 -9.65
N HIS A 26 -11.20 -0.35 -9.63
CA HIS A 26 -11.99 -1.05 -8.63
C HIS A 26 -11.17 -1.70 -7.53
N ILE A 27 -9.89 -1.34 -7.36
CA ILE A 27 -9.10 -1.88 -6.26
C ILE A 27 -9.68 -1.42 -4.92
N GLY A 28 -9.87 -2.37 -4.01
CA GLY A 28 -10.37 -2.14 -2.66
C GLY A 28 -9.27 -1.73 -1.68
N LEU A 29 -9.66 -1.10 -0.56
CA LEU A 29 -8.73 -0.71 0.50
C LEU A 29 -7.97 -1.91 1.07
N THR A 30 -8.66 -3.03 1.31
CA THR A 30 -8.03 -4.26 1.81
C THR A 30 -7.00 -4.82 0.83
N GLU A 31 -7.26 -4.72 -0.47
CA GLU A 31 -6.31 -5.17 -1.49
C GLU A 31 -5.05 -4.29 -1.51
N LEU A 32 -5.21 -2.97 -1.37
CA LEU A 32 -4.08 -2.03 -1.24
C LEU A 32 -3.24 -2.33 0.01
N VAL A 33 -3.89 -2.58 1.15
CA VAL A 33 -3.22 -3.00 2.39
C VAL A 33 -2.44 -4.30 2.18
N GLN A 34 -3.04 -5.28 1.49
CA GLN A 34 -2.37 -6.54 1.21
C GLN A 34 -1.16 -6.37 0.26
N ILE A 35 -1.22 -5.43 -0.69
CA ILE A 35 -0.07 -5.07 -1.53
C ILE A 35 1.06 -4.53 -0.65
N ILE A 36 0.77 -3.67 0.33
CA ILE A 36 1.77 -3.14 1.26
C ILE A 36 2.42 -4.28 2.06
N ILE A 37 1.60 -5.17 2.64
CA ILE A 37 2.08 -6.33 3.41
C ILE A 37 2.97 -7.23 2.53
N ASN A 38 2.49 -7.59 1.34
CA ASN A 38 3.20 -8.47 0.43
C ASN A 38 4.54 -7.87 -0.04
N THR A 39 4.56 -6.58 -0.35
CA THR A 39 5.79 -5.89 -0.79
C THR A 39 6.80 -5.75 0.35
N THR A 40 6.36 -5.63 1.61
CA THR A 40 7.24 -5.72 2.78
C THR A 40 7.88 -7.11 2.92
N HIS A 41 7.10 -8.18 2.76
CA HIS A 41 7.65 -9.53 2.79
C HIS A 41 8.59 -9.80 1.61
N LEU A 42 8.27 -9.31 0.41
CA LEU A 42 9.14 -9.42 -0.77
C LEU A 42 10.47 -8.69 -0.57
N GLU A 43 10.45 -7.51 0.06
CA GLU A 43 11.66 -6.78 0.41
C GLU A 43 12.55 -7.58 1.37
N GLN A 44 11.97 -8.17 2.41
CA GLN A 44 12.71 -9.04 3.33
C GLN A 44 13.26 -10.29 2.62
N ALA A 45 12.50 -10.84 1.67
CA ALA A 45 12.91 -12.01 0.88
C ALA A 45 14.06 -11.71 -0.09
N CYS A 46 14.26 -10.45 -0.51
CA CYS A 46 15.37 -10.08 -1.39
C CYS A 46 16.74 -10.45 -0.81
N LYS A 47 16.93 -10.42 0.52
CA LYS A 47 18.21 -10.82 1.11
C LYS A 47 18.53 -12.30 0.81
N TYR A 48 17.53 -13.18 0.91
CA TYR A 48 17.71 -14.60 0.63
C TYR A 48 17.96 -14.85 -0.86
N LEU A 49 17.34 -14.04 -1.72
CA LEU A 49 17.60 -14.08 -3.15
C LEU A 49 19.02 -13.60 -3.49
N GLU A 50 19.53 -12.58 -2.80
CA GLU A 50 20.93 -12.15 -2.90
C GLU A 50 21.91 -13.24 -2.49
N ASP A 51 21.66 -13.88 -1.35
CA ASP A 51 22.48 -14.99 -0.85
C ASP A 51 22.48 -16.16 -1.83
N PHE A 52 21.29 -16.53 -2.33
CA PHE A 52 21.13 -17.59 -3.33
C PHE A 52 21.92 -17.29 -4.61
N ILE A 53 21.76 -16.09 -5.17
CA ILE A 53 22.49 -15.67 -6.38
C ILE A 53 24.00 -15.71 -6.14
N THR A 54 24.46 -15.27 -4.98
CA THR A 54 25.88 -15.26 -4.63
C THR A 54 26.44 -16.68 -4.56
N ASN A 55 25.73 -17.59 -3.89
CA ASN A 55 26.10 -18.99 -3.75
C ASN A 55 26.21 -19.71 -5.10
N ILE A 56 25.25 -19.52 -6.01
CA ILE A 56 25.27 -20.20 -7.31
C ILE A 56 26.26 -19.59 -8.31
N THR A 57 26.66 -18.33 -8.12
CA THR A 57 27.60 -17.64 -9.03
C THR A 57 29.05 -17.68 -8.55
N ASN A 58 29.33 -18.17 -7.32
CA ASN A 58 30.66 -18.18 -6.70
C ASN A 58 31.38 -16.82 -6.75
N VAL A 59 30.61 -15.72 -6.72
CA VAL A 59 31.18 -14.37 -6.79
C VAL A 59 31.68 -13.97 -5.39
N SER A 60 32.92 -13.49 -5.32
CA SER A 60 33.55 -13.02 -4.08
C SER A 60 32.71 -11.92 -3.41
N PRO A 61 32.56 -11.93 -2.07
CA PRO A 61 31.86 -10.88 -1.31
C PRO A 61 32.37 -9.45 -1.60
N GLU A 62 33.64 -9.28 -2.00
CA GLU A 62 34.18 -7.96 -2.37
C GLU A 62 33.50 -7.34 -3.60
N THR A 63 32.93 -8.15 -4.50
CA THR A 63 32.14 -7.69 -5.66
C THR A 63 30.64 -7.58 -5.39
N VAL A 64 30.19 -8.00 -4.20
CA VAL A 64 28.76 -8.00 -3.79
C VAL A 64 28.31 -6.60 -3.37
N HIS A 65 29.17 -5.81 -2.74
CA HIS A 65 28.83 -4.45 -2.29
C HIS A 65 28.48 -3.48 -3.43
N THR A 66 29.00 -3.70 -4.64
CA THR A 66 28.75 -2.84 -5.80
C THR A 66 27.41 -3.12 -6.48
N THR A 67 26.70 -4.20 -6.11
CA THR A 67 25.43 -4.60 -6.75
C THR A 67 24.47 -5.28 -5.76
N ARG A 68 23.86 -4.51 -4.84
CA ARG A 68 22.66 -4.99 -4.13
C ARG A 68 21.49 -5.16 -5.10
N LEU A 69 20.47 -5.95 -4.74
CA LEU A 69 19.23 -5.99 -5.49
C LEU A 69 18.49 -4.66 -5.34
N TYR A 70 18.15 -4.04 -6.47
CA TYR A 70 17.35 -2.81 -6.51
C TYR A 70 15.86 -3.06 -6.23
N GLY A 71 15.48 -4.29 -5.84
CA GLY A 71 14.12 -4.60 -5.41
C GLY A 71 13.68 -3.75 -4.22
N LEU A 72 14.63 -3.35 -3.36
CA LEU A 72 14.35 -2.54 -2.17
C LEU A 72 13.67 -1.20 -2.50
N SER A 73 14.19 -0.45 -3.47
CA SER A 73 13.59 0.83 -3.87
C SER A 73 12.26 0.62 -4.58
N THR A 74 12.17 -0.39 -5.45
CA THR A 74 10.92 -0.73 -6.15
C THR A 74 9.78 -1.05 -5.18
N PHE A 75 10.04 -1.82 -4.14
CA PHE A 75 9.02 -2.17 -3.15
C PHE A 75 8.64 -0.98 -2.27
N LYS A 76 9.61 -0.11 -1.91
CA LYS A 76 9.33 1.15 -1.23
C LYS A 76 8.43 2.07 -2.06
N ASP A 77 8.73 2.23 -3.34
CA ASP A 77 7.92 3.06 -4.25
C ASP A 77 6.50 2.50 -4.41
N ALA A 78 6.37 1.17 -4.50
CA ALA A 78 5.07 0.51 -4.58
C ALA A 78 4.24 0.69 -3.31
N ARG A 79 4.87 0.60 -2.12
CA ARG A 79 4.18 0.88 -0.85
C ARG A 79 3.70 2.31 -0.77
N HIS A 80 4.56 3.27 -1.11
CA HIS A 80 4.19 4.69 -1.08
C HIS A 80 3.03 4.99 -2.06
N ALA A 81 3.04 4.39 -3.24
CA ALA A 81 1.93 4.51 -4.19
C ALA A 81 0.63 3.90 -3.64
N ALA A 82 0.70 2.73 -2.99
CA ALA A 82 -0.47 2.10 -2.36
C ALA A 82 -1.01 2.92 -1.18
N GLU A 83 -0.15 3.50 -0.35
CA GLU A 83 -0.52 4.41 0.74
C GLU A 83 -1.23 5.66 0.22
N GLY A 84 -0.70 6.27 -0.85
CA GLY A 84 -1.34 7.42 -1.50
C GLY A 84 -2.73 7.10 -2.07
N GLU A 85 -2.90 5.91 -2.64
CA GLU A 85 -4.20 5.45 -3.14
C GLU A 85 -5.19 5.18 -2.00
N ILE A 86 -4.73 4.61 -0.87
CA ILE A 86 -5.53 4.44 0.35
C ILE A 86 -6.02 5.80 0.84
N TYR A 87 -5.13 6.79 0.95
CA TYR A 87 -5.49 8.14 1.37
C TYR A 87 -6.54 8.77 0.44
N THR A 88 -6.35 8.64 -0.86
CA THR A 88 -7.28 9.17 -1.88
C THR A 88 -8.66 8.53 -1.75
N LYS A 89 -8.73 7.20 -1.66
CA LYS A 89 -10.01 6.46 -1.53
C LYS A 89 -10.73 6.73 -0.22
N LEU A 90 -9.98 6.88 0.88
CA LEU A 90 -10.55 7.26 2.17
C LEU A 90 -11.22 8.63 2.09
N ASN A 91 -10.53 9.64 1.56
CA ASN A 91 -11.09 10.98 1.42
C ASN A 91 -12.31 10.99 0.50
N GLN A 92 -12.25 10.29 -0.64
CA GLN A 92 -13.41 10.14 -1.53
C GLN A 92 -14.62 9.56 -0.79
N LYS A 93 -14.41 8.51 0.02
CA LYS A 93 -15.50 7.93 0.82
C LYS A 93 -16.03 8.88 1.89
N ILE A 94 -15.14 9.61 2.58
CA ILE A 94 -15.55 10.64 3.55
C ILE A 94 -16.40 11.71 2.85
N ASP A 95 -15.95 12.21 1.70
CA ASP A 95 -16.65 13.23 0.92
C ASP A 95 -18.04 12.73 0.47
N GLU A 96 -18.15 11.47 0.03
CA GLU A 96 -19.43 10.84 -0.30
C GLU A 96 -20.41 10.85 0.89
N PHE A 97 -19.95 10.49 2.10
CA PHE A 97 -20.80 10.54 3.30
C PHE A 97 -21.26 11.96 3.64
N ILE A 98 -20.36 12.95 3.54
CA ILE A 98 -20.68 14.34 3.85
C ILE A 98 -21.64 14.93 2.83
N GLN A 99 -21.49 14.61 1.54
CA GLN A 99 -22.37 15.08 0.47
C GLN A 99 -23.78 14.53 0.58
N LEU A 100 -23.97 13.35 1.16
CA LEU A 100 -25.29 12.77 1.42
C LEU A 100 -26.02 13.43 2.60
N ALA A 101 -25.31 14.22 3.41
CA ALA A 101 -25.88 14.78 4.63
C ALA A 101 -26.81 15.96 4.33
N ASP A 102 -28.10 15.76 4.56
CA ASP A 102 -29.14 16.78 4.41
C ASP A 102 -29.49 17.40 5.78
N TYR A 103 -28.63 18.31 6.23
CA TYR A 103 -28.81 18.98 7.52
C TYR A 103 -29.76 20.17 7.39
N ASP A 104 -30.82 20.18 8.19
CA ASP A 104 -31.61 21.39 8.42
C ASP A 104 -30.91 22.28 9.46
N TRP A 105 -30.06 23.18 8.97
CA TRP A 105 -29.37 24.16 9.80
C TRP A 105 -30.30 25.25 10.38
N GLY A 106 -31.57 25.29 9.97
CA GLY A 106 -32.57 26.26 10.42
C GLY A 106 -33.39 25.80 11.63
N MET A 107 -33.10 24.62 12.18
CA MET A 107 -33.87 24.09 13.30
C MET A 107 -33.79 25.00 14.54
N PRO A 108 -34.94 25.35 15.15
CA PRO A 108 -34.97 26.25 16.31
C PRO A 108 -34.37 25.61 17.57
N GLU A 109 -34.39 24.28 17.68
CA GLU A 109 -33.75 23.50 18.75
C GLU A 109 -33.13 22.22 18.18
N SER A 110 -32.13 21.67 18.86
CA SER A 110 -31.54 20.38 18.49
C SER A 110 -32.48 19.23 18.84
N ASP A 111 -32.61 18.24 17.97
CA ASP A 111 -33.37 16.99 18.22
C ASP A 111 -32.72 16.07 19.28
N GLY A 112 -31.58 16.48 19.86
CA GLY A 112 -30.88 15.76 20.93
C GLY A 112 -30.21 14.44 20.50
N GLN A 113 -30.29 14.08 19.22
CA GLN A 113 -29.67 12.88 18.65
C GLN A 113 -28.39 13.21 17.87
N ALA A 114 -27.46 12.26 17.83
CA ALA A 114 -26.29 12.36 16.97
C ALA A 114 -26.69 12.19 15.50
N SER A 115 -26.02 12.91 14.59
CA SER A 115 -26.26 12.79 13.15
C SER A 115 -26.08 11.35 12.67
N GLY A 116 -27.10 10.78 12.04
CA GLY A 116 -27.02 9.45 11.43
C GLY A 116 -25.89 9.34 10.41
N TYR A 117 -25.71 10.35 9.57
CA TYR A 117 -24.62 10.42 8.60
C TYR A 117 -23.24 10.37 9.26
N LEU A 118 -23.05 11.10 10.37
CA LEU A 118 -21.79 11.07 11.10
C LEU A 118 -21.57 9.76 11.83
N MET A 119 -22.62 9.13 12.35
CA MET A 119 -22.53 7.82 12.99
C MET A 119 -22.13 6.74 11.98
N ASP A 120 -22.71 6.76 10.78
CA ASP A 120 -22.35 5.84 9.70
C ASP A 120 -20.91 6.07 9.23
N LEU A 121 -20.50 7.33 9.07
CA LEU A 121 -19.12 7.68 8.76
C LEU A 121 -18.14 7.17 9.83
N ILE A 122 -18.45 7.33 11.12
CA ILE A 122 -17.63 6.82 12.22
C ILE A 122 -17.54 5.30 12.17
N ASN A 123 -18.65 4.61 11.94
CA ASN A 123 -18.70 3.16 11.83
C ASN A 123 -17.86 2.65 10.65
N PHE A 124 -17.94 3.33 9.50
CA PHE A 124 -17.11 3.06 8.34
C PHE A 124 -15.63 3.24 8.65
N LEU A 125 -15.23 4.37 9.24
CA LEU A 125 -13.83 4.65 9.57
C LEU A 125 -13.28 3.66 10.59
N ARG A 126 -14.04 3.30 11.63
CA ARG A 126 -13.64 2.28 12.60
C ARG A 126 -13.39 0.93 11.93
N SER A 127 -14.32 0.50 11.08
CA SER A 127 -14.19 -0.77 10.36
C SER A 127 -13.01 -0.76 9.40
N THR A 128 -12.76 0.36 8.74
CA THR A 128 -11.66 0.52 7.79
C THR A 128 -10.30 0.54 8.49
N PHE A 129 -10.17 1.29 9.59
CA PHE A 129 -8.92 1.37 10.34
C PHE A 129 -8.54 0.07 11.05
N GLN A 130 -9.50 -0.81 11.34
CA GLN A 130 -9.19 -2.17 11.79
C GLN A 130 -8.37 -2.94 10.76
N VAL A 131 -8.65 -2.79 9.46
CA VAL A 131 -7.88 -3.43 8.38
C VAL A 131 -6.42 -2.94 8.39
N PHE A 132 -6.19 -1.69 8.75
CA PHE A 132 -4.85 -1.09 8.80
C PHE A 132 -4.01 -1.56 10.00
N THR A 133 -4.61 -2.17 11.03
CA THR A 133 -3.85 -2.72 12.16
C THR A 133 -2.88 -3.83 11.76
N HIS A 134 -3.09 -4.42 10.58
CA HIS A 134 -2.21 -5.43 9.99
C HIS A 134 -1.05 -4.85 9.16
N LEU A 135 -0.99 -3.52 9.01
CA LEU A 135 0.13 -2.89 8.33
C LEU A 135 1.41 -3.06 9.16
N PRO A 136 2.54 -3.41 8.54
CA PRO A 136 3.82 -3.49 9.23
C PRO A 136 4.20 -2.11 9.76
N VAL A 137 4.62 -2.05 11.02
CA VAL A 137 5.14 -0.82 11.63
C VAL A 137 6.48 -0.50 10.97
N SER A 138 6.58 0.67 10.36
CA SER A 138 7.79 1.16 9.66
C SER A 138 8.99 1.33 10.58
#